data_AF-A0A7Y5QKN9-F1
#
_entry.id   AF-A0A7Y5QKN9-F1
#
_cell.length_a   1.000
_cell.length_b   1.000
_cell.length_c   1.000
_cell.angle_alpha   90.00
_cell.angle_beta   90.00
_cell.angle_gamma   90.00
#
_symmetry.space_group_name_H-M   'P 1'
#
loop_
_entity.id
_entity.type
_entity.pdbx_description
1 polymer ?
#
loop_
_entity_poly.entity_id
_entity_poly.type
_entity_poly.pdbx_seq_one_letter_code
_entity_poly.pdbx_strand_id
1 'polypeptide(L)'
;MSDLNLQFAAFEAVPPPDLFGDPIWRLPAYRIALFLADVSRRDAEALNHLGAPRHIPDQLQQSVDSIGANIAEGYSRFSGRERARYYEIALGSAREAREWYRRAAPWVGAEECLERAYLLTRAIKILVCAIPRERNGESEARIMRRSAPAPAPAPDPAPAPDPAPAPDPAPAPDPAQAPAPAPAPAPAPAPDPAPAPAPSPQLQPQPQLQPPAPAASSSPSRQPPATSDPSLDSSSSL
;
A
#
# COMPACT_ATOMS: atom_id res chain seq x y z
N MET A 1 -8.02 -7.27 -5.34
CA MET A 1 -6.59 -6.92 -5.18
C MET A 1 -5.86 -7.48 -6.37
N SER A 2 -4.81 -6.82 -6.85
CA SER A 2 -4.00 -7.40 -7.93
C SER A 2 -3.12 -8.55 -7.44
N ASP A 3 -2.62 -9.36 -8.37
CA ASP A 3 -1.78 -10.52 -8.06
C ASP A 3 -0.49 -10.12 -7.34
N LEU A 4 0.19 -9.05 -7.79
CA LEU A 4 1.43 -8.57 -7.15
C LEU A 4 1.19 -8.15 -5.68
N ASN A 5 0.02 -7.61 -5.36
CA ASN A 5 -0.31 -7.25 -3.97
C ASN A 5 -0.57 -8.49 -3.10
N LEU A 6 -1.12 -9.57 -3.68
CA LEU A 6 -1.30 -10.85 -2.98
C LEU A 6 0.05 -11.54 -2.75
N GLN A 7 0.91 -11.58 -3.78
CA GLN A 7 2.29 -12.07 -3.68
C GLN A 7 3.08 -11.30 -2.62
N PHE A 8 2.97 -9.96 -2.60
CA PHE A 8 3.62 -9.13 -1.58
C PHE A 8 3.08 -9.39 -0.17
N ALA A 9 1.77 -9.57 0.00
CA ALA A 9 1.18 -9.90 1.30
C ALA A 9 1.64 -11.28 1.81
N ALA A 10 1.77 -12.27 0.93
CA ALA A 10 2.31 -13.59 1.26
C ALA A 10 3.80 -13.49 1.67
N PHE A 11 4.61 -12.69 0.96
CA PHE A 11 5.99 -12.39 1.32
C PHE A 11 6.12 -11.67 2.67
N GLU A 12 5.27 -10.68 2.96
CA GLU A 12 5.32 -9.97 4.25
C GLU A 12 4.93 -10.85 5.46
N ALA A 13 4.14 -11.90 5.24
CA ALA A 13 3.61 -12.77 6.30
C ALA A 13 4.68 -13.70 6.91
N VAL A 14 5.72 -14.06 6.15
CA VAL A 14 6.78 -14.98 6.59
C VAL A 14 8.15 -14.34 6.34
N PRO A 15 8.88 -13.90 7.38
CA PRO A 15 10.24 -13.38 7.20
C PRO A 15 11.18 -14.45 6.61
N PRO A 16 12.13 -14.06 5.74
CA PRO A 16 13.27 -14.90 5.39
C PRO A 16 13.98 -15.44 6.65
N PRO A 17 14.49 -16.69 6.65
CA PRO A 17 15.07 -17.32 7.84
C PRO A 17 16.23 -16.54 8.47
N ASP A 18 17.03 -15.88 7.64
CA ASP A 18 18.16 -15.00 8.01
C ASP A 18 17.72 -13.68 8.64
N LEU A 19 16.49 -13.21 8.35
CA LEU A 19 15.89 -12.00 8.92
C LEU A 19 14.92 -12.31 10.07
N PHE A 20 14.80 -13.58 10.48
CA PHE A 20 13.92 -13.95 11.59
C PHE A 20 14.41 -13.35 12.91
N GLY A 21 13.59 -12.46 13.49
CA GLY A 21 13.92 -11.74 14.71
C GLY A 21 14.75 -10.46 14.51
N ASP A 22 15.29 -10.22 13.30
CA ASP A 22 16.04 -8.99 13.02
C ASP A 22 15.10 -7.76 13.08
N PRO A 23 15.41 -6.74 13.90
CA PRO A 23 14.67 -5.48 13.94
C PRO A 23 14.49 -4.77 12.58
N ILE A 24 15.36 -4.98 11.59
CA ILE A 24 15.25 -4.37 10.26
C ILE A 24 14.00 -4.85 9.49
N TRP A 25 13.57 -6.10 9.67
CA TRP A 25 12.36 -6.65 9.04
C TRP A 25 11.11 -5.85 9.39
N ARG A 26 11.11 -5.17 10.55
CA ARG A 26 9.99 -4.30 10.99
C ARG A 26 9.82 -3.06 10.12
N LEU A 27 10.81 -2.68 9.30
CA LEU A 27 10.71 -1.55 8.37
C LEU A 27 9.89 -1.94 7.13
N PRO A 28 8.69 -1.38 6.89
CA PRO A 28 7.88 -1.76 5.73
C PRO A 28 8.53 -1.36 4.40
N ALA A 29 9.33 -0.28 4.38
CA ALA A 29 10.08 0.12 3.19
C ALA A 29 11.19 -0.89 2.82
N TYR A 30 11.80 -1.54 3.82
CA TYR A 30 12.81 -2.58 3.57
C TYR A 30 12.17 -3.84 2.99
N ARG A 31 11.04 -4.28 3.54
CA ARG A 31 10.24 -5.41 3.01
C ARG A 31 9.78 -5.16 1.57
N ILE A 32 9.30 -3.96 1.26
CA ILE A 32 8.95 -3.56 -0.12
C ILE A 32 10.19 -3.61 -1.03
N ALA A 33 11.34 -3.11 -0.59
CA ALA A 33 12.57 -3.10 -1.39
C ALA A 33 13.08 -4.52 -1.69
N LEU A 34 13.13 -5.41 -0.69
CA LEU A 34 13.53 -6.81 -0.88
C LEU A 34 12.62 -7.55 -1.87
N PHE A 35 11.29 -7.45 -1.67
CA PHE A 35 10.34 -8.07 -2.60
C PHE A 35 10.49 -7.52 -4.03
N LEU A 36 10.68 -6.21 -4.17
CA LEU A 36 10.83 -5.60 -5.48
C LEU A 36 12.15 -5.95 -6.17
N ALA A 37 13.23 -6.26 -5.45
CA ALA A 37 14.49 -6.72 -6.04
C ALA A 37 14.32 -8.07 -6.76
N ASP A 38 13.57 -9.01 -6.18
CA ASP A 38 13.23 -10.29 -6.82
C ASP A 38 12.21 -10.16 -7.95
N VAL A 39 11.35 -9.13 -7.94
CA VAL A 39 10.46 -8.80 -9.05
C VAL A 39 11.26 -8.16 -10.19
N SER A 40 12.05 -7.12 -9.90
CA SER A 40 12.83 -6.39 -10.91
C SER A 40 13.86 -7.28 -11.59
N ARG A 41 14.44 -8.25 -10.89
CA ARG A 41 15.39 -9.21 -11.47
C ARG A 41 14.73 -10.06 -12.55
N ARG A 42 13.53 -10.57 -12.28
CA ARG A 42 12.72 -11.31 -13.27
C ARG A 42 12.25 -10.42 -14.42
N ASP A 43 11.89 -9.17 -14.14
CA ASP A 43 11.53 -8.21 -15.18
C ASP A 43 12.75 -7.83 -16.05
N ALA A 44 13.95 -7.74 -15.48
CA ALA A 44 15.20 -7.47 -16.18
C ALA A 44 15.64 -8.66 -17.04
N GLU A 45 15.50 -9.88 -16.54
CA GLU A 45 15.63 -11.12 -17.33
C GLU A 45 14.65 -11.09 -18.53
N ALA A 46 13.37 -10.79 -18.30
CA ALA A 46 12.36 -10.68 -19.35
C ALA A 46 12.67 -9.57 -20.38
N LEU A 47 13.05 -8.37 -19.93
CA LEU A 47 13.46 -7.25 -20.79
C LEU A 47 14.61 -7.62 -21.72
N ASN A 48 15.61 -8.36 -21.22
CA ASN A 48 16.72 -8.86 -22.03
C ASN A 48 16.25 -9.87 -23.09
N HIS A 49 15.34 -10.79 -22.75
CA HIS A 49 14.76 -11.73 -23.70
C HIS A 49 13.83 -11.07 -24.75
N LEU A 50 13.13 -10.00 -24.38
CA LEU A 50 12.22 -9.25 -25.25
C LEU A 50 12.91 -8.17 -26.09
N GLY A 51 14.24 -8.10 -26.06
CA GLY A 51 15.03 -7.20 -26.91
C GLY A 51 14.95 -5.72 -26.52
N ALA A 52 14.71 -5.41 -25.24
CA ALA A 52 14.79 -4.03 -24.75
C ALA A 52 16.22 -3.48 -24.86
N PRO A 53 16.42 -2.17 -25.06
CA PRO A 53 17.74 -1.54 -24.99
C PRO A 53 18.42 -1.85 -23.65
N ARG A 54 19.64 -2.43 -23.67
CA ARG A 54 20.33 -3.00 -22.48
C ARG A 54 20.34 -2.09 -21.25
N HIS A 55 20.48 -0.77 -21.45
CA HIS A 55 20.49 0.20 -20.35
C HIS A 55 19.18 0.25 -19.54
N ILE A 56 18.05 -0.24 -20.06
CA ILE A 56 16.77 -0.29 -19.34
C ILE A 56 16.80 -1.35 -18.21
N PRO A 57 17.02 -2.66 -18.48
CA PRO A 57 17.13 -3.65 -17.42
C PRO A 57 18.29 -3.38 -16.46
N ASP A 58 19.45 -2.94 -16.95
CA ASP A 58 20.62 -2.63 -16.11
C ASP A 58 20.30 -1.55 -15.06
N GLN A 59 19.77 -0.41 -15.51
CA GLN A 59 19.45 0.72 -14.63
C GLN A 59 18.20 0.47 -13.77
N LEU A 60 17.23 -0.30 -14.26
CA LEU A 60 16.09 -0.75 -13.47
C LEU A 60 16.57 -1.59 -12.28
N GLN A 61 17.38 -2.62 -12.53
CA GLN A 61 17.86 -3.51 -11.46
C GLN A 61 18.74 -2.74 -10.47
N GLN A 62 19.71 -1.98 -10.96
CA GLN A 62 20.62 -1.20 -10.10
C GLN A 62 19.86 -0.19 -9.21
N SER A 63 18.86 0.49 -9.76
CA SER A 63 18.07 1.45 -8.98
C SER A 63 17.11 0.79 -7.99
N VAL A 64 16.63 -0.43 -8.23
CA VAL A 64 15.82 -1.18 -7.25
C VAL A 64 16.70 -1.73 -6.12
N ASP A 65 17.81 -2.41 -6.43
CA ASP A 65 18.71 -3.01 -5.44
C ASP A 65 19.30 -1.96 -4.48
N SER A 66 19.61 -0.77 -5.02
CA SER A 66 20.08 0.39 -4.24
C SER A 66 19.11 0.80 -3.12
N ILE A 67 17.80 0.60 -3.28
CA ILE A 67 16.80 0.95 -2.25
C ILE A 67 17.02 0.11 -0.99
N GLY A 68 17.09 -1.21 -1.14
CA GLY A 68 17.24 -2.15 -0.03
C GLY A 68 18.61 -1.98 0.65
N ALA A 69 19.67 -1.88 -0.15
CA ALA A 69 21.03 -1.67 0.32
C ALA A 69 21.17 -0.40 1.17
N ASN A 70 20.67 0.75 0.68
CA ASN A 70 20.77 2.01 1.42
C ASN A 70 19.84 2.05 2.65
N ILE A 71 18.70 1.35 2.65
CA ILE A 71 17.88 1.24 3.88
C ILE A 71 18.63 0.44 4.96
N ALA A 72 19.26 -0.69 4.61
CA ALA A 72 20.03 -1.49 5.56
C ALA A 72 21.28 -0.76 6.08
N GLU A 73 22.01 -0.12 5.18
CA GLU A 73 23.19 0.69 5.50
C GLU A 73 22.82 1.85 6.43
N GLY A 74 21.74 2.58 6.12
CA GLY A 74 21.22 3.65 6.98
C GLY A 74 20.72 3.16 8.32
N TYR A 75 20.01 2.03 8.37
CA TYR A 75 19.50 1.44 9.61
C TYR A 75 20.62 1.10 10.59
N SER A 76 21.79 0.75 10.07
CA SER A 76 23.00 0.39 10.82
C SER A 76 23.76 1.60 11.39
N ARG A 77 23.37 2.84 11.05
CA ARG A 77 24.01 4.07 11.56
C ARG A 77 23.40 4.54 12.87
N PHE A 78 24.23 4.77 13.88
CA PHE A 78 23.79 5.29 15.18
C PHE A 78 23.23 6.72 15.06
N SER A 79 23.94 7.61 14.37
CA SER A 79 23.49 9.00 14.21
C SER A 79 22.26 9.10 13.32
N GLY A 80 21.23 9.79 13.81
CA GLY A 80 20.03 10.06 13.03
C GLY A 80 20.30 10.82 11.72
N ARG A 81 21.30 11.73 11.72
CA ARG A 81 21.70 12.50 10.52
C ARG A 81 22.37 11.64 9.45
N GLU A 82 23.19 10.67 9.84
CA GLU A 82 23.80 9.72 8.90
C GLU A 82 22.75 8.75 8.34
N ARG A 83 21.91 8.19 9.21
CA ARG A 83 20.77 7.33 8.84
C ARG A 83 19.86 8.01 7.82
N ALA A 84 19.52 9.29 8.05
CA ALA A 84 18.71 10.08 7.14
C ALA A 84 19.36 10.26 5.75
N ARG A 85 20.69 10.45 5.68
CA ARG A 85 21.43 10.57 4.40
C ARG A 85 21.27 9.32 3.54
N TYR A 86 21.40 8.13 4.13
CA TYR A 86 21.19 6.88 3.41
C TYR A 86 19.73 6.68 2.99
N TYR A 87 18.77 7.06 3.83
CA TYR A 87 17.35 7.03 3.46
C TYR A 87 17.02 8.01 2.31
N GLU A 88 17.74 9.13 2.17
CA GLU A 88 17.63 10.04 1.01
C GLU A 88 18.17 9.41 -0.27
N ILE A 89 19.26 8.65 -0.20
CA ILE A 89 19.76 7.86 -1.36
C ILE A 89 18.72 6.82 -1.76
N ALA A 90 18.19 6.04 -0.79
CA ALA A 90 17.13 5.07 -1.05
C ALA A 90 15.87 5.71 -1.65
N LEU A 91 15.50 6.93 -1.21
CA LEU A 91 14.38 7.70 -1.79
C LEU A 91 14.65 8.14 -3.23
N GLY A 92 15.89 8.54 -3.53
CA GLY A 92 16.34 8.83 -4.90
C GLY A 92 16.20 7.60 -5.79
N SER A 93 16.82 6.49 -5.40
CA SER A 93 16.77 5.22 -6.13
C SER A 93 15.35 4.69 -6.32
N ALA A 94 14.46 4.82 -5.31
CA ALA A 94 13.06 4.42 -5.44
C ALA A 94 12.26 5.27 -6.44
N ARG A 95 12.60 6.57 -6.58
CA ARG A 95 12.01 7.45 -7.60
C ARG A 95 12.55 7.12 -8.99
N GLU A 96 13.83 6.79 -9.09
CA GLU A 96 14.49 6.41 -10.32
C GLU A 96 13.96 5.06 -10.86
N ALA A 97 13.88 4.03 -10.02
CA ALA A 97 13.30 2.73 -10.38
C ALA A 97 11.88 2.86 -10.96
N ARG A 98 11.08 3.79 -10.44
CA ARG A 98 9.72 4.04 -10.93
C ARG A 98 9.70 4.66 -12.33
N GLU A 99 10.70 5.46 -12.67
CA GLU A 99 10.90 5.99 -14.02
C GLU A 99 11.42 4.90 -14.97
N TRP A 100 12.29 4.00 -14.51
CA TRP A 100 12.72 2.84 -15.31
C TRP A 100 11.57 1.86 -15.60
N TYR A 101 10.67 1.59 -14.65
CA TYR A 101 9.44 0.82 -14.93
C TYR A 101 8.53 1.52 -15.95
N ARG A 102 8.41 2.85 -15.91
CA ARG A 102 7.66 3.61 -16.93
C ARG A 102 8.25 3.40 -18.34
N ARG A 103 9.58 3.27 -18.44
CA ARG A 103 10.29 2.99 -19.70
C ARG A 103 10.20 1.52 -20.12
N ALA A 104 10.12 0.59 -19.16
CA ALA A 104 9.96 -0.85 -19.42
C ALA A 104 8.55 -1.25 -19.89
N ALA A 105 7.53 -0.39 -19.72
CA ALA A 105 6.13 -0.68 -20.02
C ALA A 105 5.83 -1.24 -21.43
N PRO A 106 6.53 -0.86 -22.54
CA PRO A 106 6.32 -1.45 -23.86
C PRO A 106 6.70 -2.94 -23.98
N TRP A 107 7.49 -3.47 -23.02
CA TRP A 107 7.97 -4.85 -23.01
C TRP A 107 7.34 -5.68 -21.88
N VAL A 108 7.34 -5.14 -20.66
CA VAL A 108 6.84 -5.83 -19.45
C VAL A 108 5.31 -5.75 -19.34
N GLY A 109 4.69 -4.79 -20.03
CA GLY A 109 3.27 -4.47 -19.91
C GLY A 109 3.02 -3.26 -19.01
N ALA A 110 2.01 -2.47 -19.37
CA ALA A 110 1.74 -1.18 -18.73
C ALA A 110 1.06 -1.32 -17.36
N GLU A 111 0.20 -2.33 -17.19
CA GLU A 111 -0.48 -2.63 -15.93
C GLU A 111 0.51 -3.23 -14.92
N GLU A 112 1.32 -4.17 -15.39
CA GLU A 112 2.42 -4.83 -14.69
C GLU A 112 3.41 -3.80 -14.11
N CYS A 113 3.89 -2.87 -14.94
CA CYS A 113 4.75 -1.77 -14.51
C CYS A 113 4.05 -0.80 -13.55
N LEU A 114 2.74 -0.57 -13.70
CA LEU A 114 1.98 0.30 -12.82
C LEU A 114 1.82 -0.31 -11.41
N GLU A 115 1.60 -1.62 -11.29
CA GLU A 115 1.56 -2.31 -10.00
C GLU A 115 2.89 -2.21 -9.24
N ARG A 116 4.00 -2.42 -9.94
CA ARG A 116 5.36 -2.27 -9.40
C ARG A 116 5.63 -0.82 -8.97
N ALA A 117 5.18 0.15 -9.77
CA ALA A 117 5.21 1.57 -9.44
C ALA A 117 4.36 1.96 -8.22
N TYR A 118 3.25 1.24 -7.94
CA TYR A 118 2.47 1.43 -6.70
C TYR A 118 3.22 0.95 -5.47
N LEU A 119 3.92 -0.20 -5.52
CA LEU A 119 4.78 -0.66 -4.43
C LEU A 119 5.94 0.32 -4.17
N LEU A 120 6.65 0.75 -5.23
CA LEU A 120 7.66 1.82 -5.11
C LEU A 120 7.09 3.10 -4.50
N THR A 121 5.87 3.48 -4.87
CA THR A 121 5.20 4.66 -4.31
C THR A 121 4.84 4.50 -2.82
N ARG A 122 4.57 3.28 -2.34
CA ARG A 122 4.44 2.98 -0.90
C ARG A 122 5.79 3.18 -0.19
N ALA A 123 6.89 2.64 -0.72
CA ALA A 123 8.23 2.85 -0.16
C ALA A 123 8.63 4.34 -0.13
N ILE A 124 8.41 5.07 -1.23
CA ILE A 124 8.64 6.53 -1.31
C ILE A 124 7.88 7.28 -0.20
N LYS A 125 6.59 6.98 0.03
CA LYS A 125 5.79 7.62 1.08
C LYS A 125 6.37 7.35 2.48
N ILE A 126 6.80 6.12 2.75
CA ILE A 126 7.42 5.75 4.03
C ILE A 126 8.74 6.50 4.23
N LEU A 127 9.60 6.54 3.22
CA LEU A 127 10.90 7.22 3.27
C LEU A 127 10.74 8.73 3.46
N VAL A 128 9.82 9.38 2.73
CA VAL A 128 9.51 10.81 2.88
C VAL A 128 9.07 11.14 4.32
N CYS A 129 8.31 10.26 4.98
CA CYS A 129 7.95 10.43 6.38
C CYS A 129 9.06 10.09 7.38
N ALA A 130 9.99 9.19 7.03
CA ALA A 130 11.06 8.73 7.91
C ALA A 130 12.26 9.68 7.94
N ILE A 131 12.70 10.18 6.78
CA ILE A 131 13.88 11.05 6.63
C ILE A 131 13.91 12.24 7.61
N PRO A 132 12.85 13.09 7.74
CA PRO A 132 12.89 14.22 8.67
C PRO A 132 12.93 13.79 10.14
N ARG A 133 12.30 12.66 10.48
CA ARG A 133 12.30 12.10 11.85
C ARG A 133 13.68 11.61 12.27
N GLU A 134 14.36 10.89 11.38
CA GLU A 134 15.73 10.44 11.63
C GLU A 134 16.70 11.63 11.64
N ARG A 135 16.54 12.61 10.74
CA ARG A 135 17.33 13.85 10.73
C ARG A 135 17.22 14.62 12.06
N ASN A 136 16.06 14.56 12.70
CA ASN A 136 15.79 15.14 14.04
C ASN A 136 16.22 14.23 15.21
N GLY A 137 16.87 13.09 14.93
CA GLY A 137 17.40 12.19 15.95
C GLY A 137 16.36 11.32 16.66
N GLU A 138 15.16 11.10 16.10
CA GLU A 138 14.11 10.34 16.79
C GLU A 138 14.52 8.92 17.20
N SER A 139 15.16 8.15 16.31
CA SER A 139 15.64 6.81 16.66
C SER A 139 16.83 6.84 17.60
N GLU A 140 17.75 7.79 17.45
CA GLU A 140 18.90 8.02 18.35
C GLU A 140 18.41 8.29 19.78
N ALA A 141 17.49 9.24 19.96
CA ALA A 141 16.84 9.56 21.23
C ALA A 141 15.97 8.40 21.77
N ARG A 142 15.44 7.53 20.91
CA ARG A 142 14.70 6.32 21.32
C ARG A 142 15.65 5.22 21.82
N ILE A 143 16.82 5.07 21.21
CA ILE A 143 17.87 4.14 21.65
C ILE A 143 18.42 4.61 23.00
N MET A 144 18.84 5.87 23.11
CA MET A 144 19.34 6.45 24.37
C MET A 144 18.35 6.28 25.54
N ARG A 145 17.05 6.50 25.30
CA ARG A 145 16.00 6.29 26.33
C ARG A 145 15.80 4.83 26.74
N ARG A 146 16.09 3.85 25.87
CA ARG A 146 16.02 2.42 26.21
C ARG A 146 17.27 1.94 26.95
N SER A 147 18.41 2.56 26.69
CA SER A 147 19.68 2.27 27.38
C SER A 147 19.83 3.03 28.71
N ALA A 148 18.90 3.93 29.04
CA ALA A 148 18.91 4.64 30.32
C ALA A 148 18.65 3.66 31.48
N PRO A 149 19.39 3.75 32.60
CA PRO A 149 19.11 2.95 33.78
C PRO A 149 17.71 3.26 34.32
N ALA A 150 17.08 2.27 34.94
CA ALA A 150 15.79 2.46 35.59
C ALA A 150 15.87 3.60 36.63
N PRO A 151 14.84 4.44 36.77
CA PRO A 151 14.81 5.43 37.83
C PRO A 151 14.92 4.73 39.18
N ALA A 152 15.61 5.37 40.13
CA ALA A 152 15.70 4.86 41.50
C ALA A 152 14.28 4.65 42.08
N PRO A 153 14.07 3.60 42.90
CA PRO A 153 12.79 3.40 43.58
C PRO A 153 12.45 4.67 44.39
N ALA A 154 11.17 5.02 44.41
CA ALA A 154 10.69 6.11 45.25
C ALA A 154 11.04 5.81 46.73
N PRO A 155 11.37 6.83 47.55
CA PRO A 155 11.54 6.61 48.97
C PRO A 155 10.25 6.04 49.57
N ASP A 156 10.39 5.12 50.53
CA ASP A 156 9.23 4.55 51.22
C ASP A 156 8.35 5.66 51.82
N PRO A 157 7.01 5.54 51.73
CA PRO A 157 6.12 6.47 52.39
C PRO A 157 6.46 6.59 53.88
N ALA A 158 6.46 7.81 54.41
CA ALA A 158 6.61 8.02 55.84
C ALA A 158 5.52 7.22 56.59
N PRO A 159 5.83 6.60 57.75
CA PRO A 159 4.83 5.87 58.53
C PRO A 159 3.59 6.73 58.76
N ALA A 160 2.41 6.17 58.49
CA ALA A 160 1.17 6.86 58.80
C ALA A 160 1.12 7.17 60.31
N PRO A 161 0.67 8.38 60.71
CA PRO A 161 0.49 8.67 62.12
C PRO A 161 -0.50 7.68 62.74
N ASP A 162 -0.25 7.29 63.99
CA ASP A 162 -1.10 6.34 64.71
C ASP A 162 -2.57 6.82 64.69
N PRO A 163 -3.55 5.93 64.41
CA PRO A 163 -4.95 6.29 64.45
C PRO A 163 -5.33 6.87 65.81
N ALA A 164 -6.00 8.02 65.81
CA ALA A 164 -6.56 8.59 67.03
C ALA A 164 -7.51 7.56 67.69
N PRO A 165 -7.52 7.45 69.04
CA PRO A 165 -8.43 6.54 69.73
C PRO A 165 -9.87 6.72 69.26
N ALA A 166 -10.53 5.61 68.92
CA ALA A 166 -11.92 5.65 68.48
C ALA A 166 -12.81 6.26 69.58
N PRO A 167 -13.73 7.17 69.26
CA PRO A 167 -14.69 7.68 70.23
C PRO A 167 -15.60 6.54 70.71
N ASP A 168 -16.02 6.62 71.97
CA ASP A 168 -16.89 5.61 72.58
C ASP A 168 -18.18 5.39 71.77
N PRO A 169 -18.66 4.14 71.58
CA PRO A 169 -19.86 3.87 70.81
C PRO A 169 -21.09 4.58 71.39
N ALA A 170 -21.80 5.33 70.54
CA ALA A 170 -23.08 5.93 70.92
C ALA A 170 -24.11 4.83 71.26
N PRO A 171 -25.04 5.06 72.21
CA PRO A 171 -26.09 4.10 72.54
C PRO A 171 -26.91 3.68 71.32
N ALA A 172 -27.22 2.39 71.22
CA ALA A 172 -27.96 1.84 70.09
C ALA A 172 -29.37 2.45 69.98
N PRO A 173 -29.83 2.85 68.78
CA PRO A 173 -31.18 3.33 68.58
C PRO A 173 -32.22 2.20 68.67
N ASP A 174 -33.42 2.55 69.11
CA ASP A 174 -34.54 1.62 69.31
C ASP A 174 -35.00 0.97 67.98
N PRO A 175 -35.43 -0.31 67.95
CA PRO A 175 -35.75 -1.00 66.70
C PRO A 175 -36.90 -0.39 65.91
N ALA A 176 -36.65 -0.02 64.66
CA ALA A 176 -37.70 0.41 63.73
C ALA A 176 -38.67 -0.73 63.37
N GLN A 177 -39.95 -0.42 63.24
CA GLN A 177 -40.99 -1.40 62.90
C GLN A 177 -40.85 -1.90 61.45
N ALA A 178 -41.15 -3.18 61.24
CA ALA A 178 -40.99 -3.84 59.94
C ALA A 178 -41.96 -3.30 58.86
N PRO A 179 -41.50 -3.05 57.63
CA PRO A 179 -42.37 -2.60 56.54
C PRO A 179 -43.26 -3.72 56.00
N ALA A 180 -44.44 -3.34 55.49
CA ALA A 180 -45.41 -4.27 54.92
C ALA A 180 -44.93 -4.90 53.59
N PRO A 181 -45.37 -6.13 53.26
CA PRO A 181 -44.91 -6.85 52.06
C PRO A 181 -45.38 -6.18 50.76
N ALA A 182 -44.51 -6.21 49.74
CA ALA A 182 -44.77 -5.62 48.43
C ALA A 182 -45.76 -6.45 47.58
N PRO A 183 -46.56 -5.82 46.70
CA PRO A 183 -47.47 -6.52 45.80
C PRO A 183 -46.73 -7.26 44.66
N ALA A 184 -47.33 -8.34 44.18
CA ALA A 184 -46.76 -9.17 43.12
C ALA A 184 -46.75 -8.48 41.73
N PRO A 185 -45.72 -8.70 40.89
CA PRO A 185 -45.63 -8.10 39.56
C PRO A 185 -46.64 -8.71 38.57
N ALA A 186 -47.09 -7.89 37.62
CA ALA A 186 -48.04 -8.28 36.58
C ALA A 186 -47.39 -9.13 35.46
N PRO A 187 -48.15 -9.98 34.74
CA PRO A 187 -47.62 -10.79 33.64
C PRO A 187 -47.15 -9.95 32.44
N ALA A 188 -46.10 -10.41 31.76
CA ALA A 188 -45.58 -9.78 30.55
C ALA A 188 -46.52 -10.00 29.34
N PRO A 189 -46.62 -9.04 28.39
CA PRO A 189 -47.39 -9.19 27.17
C PRO A 189 -46.73 -10.17 26.18
N ALA A 190 -47.54 -10.81 25.34
CA ALA A 190 -47.09 -11.74 24.30
C ALA A 190 -46.44 -11.00 23.11
N PRO A 191 -45.46 -11.62 22.42
CA PRO A 191 -44.79 -11.02 21.26
C PRO A 191 -45.70 -11.00 20.01
N ASP A 192 -45.50 -9.97 19.16
CA ASP A 192 -46.24 -9.77 17.92
C ASP A 192 -45.91 -10.81 16.82
N PRO A 193 -46.85 -11.13 15.90
CA PRO A 193 -46.60 -12.01 14.76
C PRO A 193 -45.60 -11.42 13.75
N ALA A 194 -44.77 -12.28 13.15
CA ALA A 194 -43.81 -11.89 12.12
C ALA A 194 -44.48 -11.48 10.78
N PRO A 195 -43.94 -10.49 10.05
CA PRO A 195 -44.49 -10.06 8.76
C PRO A 195 -44.25 -11.08 7.64
N ALA A 196 -45.18 -11.12 6.68
CA ALA A 196 -45.15 -12.02 5.52
C ALA A 196 -44.05 -11.64 4.49
N PRO A 197 -43.49 -12.61 3.75
CA PRO A 197 -42.44 -12.36 2.76
C PRO A 197 -42.94 -11.60 1.52
N ALA A 198 -42.07 -10.76 0.96
CA ALA A 198 -42.36 -9.96 -0.24
C ALA A 198 -42.32 -10.80 -1.54
N PRO A 199 -43.08 -10.41 -2.59
CA PRO A 199 -43.11 -11.13 -3.86
C PRO A 199 -41.81 -10.99 -4.67
N SER A 200 -41.47 -12.04 -5.43
CA SER A 200 -40.26 -12.09 -6.26
C SER A 200 -40.33 -11.17 -7.50
N PRO A 201 -39.19 -10.59 -7.94
CA PRO A 201 -39.15 -9.72 -9.11
C PRO A 201 -39.34 -10.48 -10.43
N GLN A 202 -40.13 -9.92 -11.36
CA GLN A 202 -40.24 -10.43 -12.72
C GLN A 202 -39.03 -9.99 -13.58
N LEU A 203 -38.51 -10.91 -14.38
CA LEU A 203 -37.46 -10.63 -15.37
C LEU A 203 -38.03 -9.84 -16.56
N GLN A 204 -37.38 -8.74 -16.93
CA GLN A 204 -37.67 -8.03 -18.19
C GLN A 204 -37.06 -8.78 -19.39
N PRO A 205 -37.68 -8.73 -20.59
CA PRO A 205 -37.12 -9.35 -21.79
C PRO A 205 -35.80 -8.68 -22.23
N GLN A 206 -34.79 -9.47 -22.58
CA GLN A 206 -33.56 -8.96 -23.21
C GLN A 206 -33.81 -8.57 -24.67
N PRO A 207 -33.13 -7.52 -25.20
CA PRO A 207 -33.19 -7.20 -26.63
C PRO A 207 -32.58 -8.33 -27.47
N GLN A 208 -33.28 -8.77 -28.52
CA GLN A 208 -32.72 -9.73 -29.47
C GLN A 208 -31.66 -9.06 -30.37
N LEU A 209 -30.47 -9.67 -30.43
CA LEU A 209 -29.43 -9.32 -31.39
C LEU A 209 -29.83 -9.84 -32.79
N GLN A 210 -29.94 -8.94 -33.77
CA GLN A 210 -30.08 -9.33 -35.18
C GLN A 210 -28.73 -9.78 -35.77
N PRO A 211 -28.69 -10.82 -36.61
CA PRO A 211 -27.48 -11.24 -37.32
C PRO A 211 -27.11 -10.27 -38.46
N PRO A 212 -25.82 -10.15 -38.83
CA PRO A 212 -25.36 -9.24 -39.87
C PRO A 212 -25.73 -9.71 -41.28
N ALA A 213 -25.97 -8.75 -42.18
CA ALA A 213 -26.27 -9.00 -43.59
C ALA A 213 -25.03 -9.46 -44.38
N PRO A 214 -25.18 -10.31 -45.42
CA PRO A 214 -24.06 -10.81 -46.22
C PRO A 214 -23.50 -9.76 -47.18
N ALA A 215 -22.18 -9.75 -47.33
CA ALA A 215 -21.49 -8.88 -48.29
C ALA A 215 -21.65 -9.38 -49.74
N ALA A 216 -21.98 -8.47 -50.66
CA ALA A 216 -22.01 -8.75 -52.10
C ALA A 216 -20.68 -8.36 -52.76
N SER A 217 -20.10 -9.26 -53.56
CA SER A 217 -18.87 -9.03 -54.34
C SER A 217 -19.12 -9.11 -55.84
N SER A 218 -18.77 -8.05 -56.57
CA SER A 218 -18.51 -8.01 -58.03
C SER A 218 -18.37 -6.54 -58.47
N SER A 219 -17.55 -6.09 -59.42
CA SER A 219 -16.36 -6.62 -60.13
C SER A 219 -15.70 -5.40 -60.85
N PRO A 220 -14.42 -5.46 -61.29
CA PRO A 220 -13.70 -4.28 -61.78
C PRO A 220 -13.79 -4.07 -63.31
N SER A 221 -13.78 -2.80 -63.76
CA SER A 221 -13.57 -2.42 -65.16
C SER A 221 -12.40 -1.45 -65.34
N ARG A 222 -11.39 -1.85 -66.14
CA ARG A 222 -10.58 -0.92 -66.97
C ARG A 222 -11.45 -0.55 -68.19
N GLN A 223 -11.24 0.52 -68.98
CA GLN A 223 -10.01 1.10 -69.56
C GLN A 223 -10.36 2.46 -70.25
N PRO A 224 -9.57 2.96 -71.24
CA PRO A 224 -8.67 4.13 -71.18
C PRO A 224 -9.28 5.50 -71.62
N PRO A 225 -8.52 6.62 -71.55
CA PRO A 225 -8.93 7.90 -72.15
C PRO A 225 -8.64 7.96 -73.66
N ALA A 226 -9.44 8.73 -74.40
CA ALA A 226 -9.23 9.07 -75.81
C ALA A 226 -9.29 10.59 -76.03
N THR A 227 -8.47 11.05 -76.97
CA THR A 227 -8.14 12.45 -77.30
C THR A 227 -9.23 13.21 -78.05
N SER A 228 -9.24 14.55 -77.91
CA SER A 228 -9.65 15.48 -78.97
C SER A 228 -8.96 16.85 -78.78
N ASP A 229 -8.17 17.23 -79.79
CA ASP A 229 -7.55 18.55 -80.04
C ASP A 229 -8.51 19.39 -80.94
N PRO A 230 -8.23 20.60 -81.50
CA PRO A 230 -6.98 21.38 -81.51
C PRO A 230 -7.11 22.92 -81.37
N SER A 231 -5.97 23.64 -81.54
CA SER A 231 -5.85 25.04 -82.04
C SER A 231 -6.33 26.19 -81.11
N LEU A 232 -5.70 27.36 -80.92
CA LEU A 232 -4.62 28.18 -81.51
C LEU A 232 -4.26 29.28 -80.43
N ASP A 233 -3.15 30.05 -80.38
CA ASP A 233 -1.90 30.21 -81.13
C ASP A 233 -0.87 31.06 -80.30
N SER A 234 0.34 31.27 -80.84
CA SER A 234 1.21 32.47 -80.71
C SER A 234 2.05 32.75 -79.45
N SER A 235 3.35 32.48 -79.62
CA SER A 235 4.42 33.51 -79.69
C SER A 235 5.18 34.01 -78.43
N SER A 236 6.52 33.95 -78.58
CA SER A 236 7.55 34.89 -78.10
C SER A 236 8.28 34.70 -76.75
N SER A 237 9.45 34.06 -76.86
CA SER A 237 10.79 34.66 -76.62
C SER A 237 11.36 34.91 -75.20
N LEU A 238 12.62 34.42 -75.08
CA LEU A 238 13.71 34.77 -74.14
C LEU A 238 13.59 34.28 -72.68
#